data_AF-A0A0K1E7E4-F1
#
_entry.id   AF-A0A0K1E7E4-F1
#
_cell.length_a   1.000
_cell.length_b   1.000
_cell.length_c   1.000
_cell.angle_alpha   90.00
_cell.angle_beta   90.00
_cell.angle_gamma   90.00
#
_symmetry.space_group_name_H-M   'P 1'
#
loop_
_entity.id
_entity.type
_entity.pdbx_description
1 polymer ?
#
loop_
_entity_poly.entity_id
_entity_poly.type
_entity_poly.pdbx_seq_one_letter_code
_entity_poly.pdbx_strand_id
1 'polypeptide(L)'
;MLEYNGQITQVASPPTPLWCLPLLFLLAALACAALGPRIRRAGLGRGLAERLRLGRSGVVLLGIGASLLGSALAAVNLSALLGQDSARKSFHDVAWNLVRVGSLDVDLAFAMDRLGGAVSMLVALAVGALHVVAARRGAAGDSSAGAGGGTTPKAPARSEGASPSLTAALCLLAGGAVTVALADNLVVMVLGSEMLAAATALVILLWRAGASGAEAEDAPARAEGLSRASGRAFLAHHAGDAVILLGAATLFWGLGGRWTSDGRYLSDYRARFVAVHAGGGSGGTIYGAPEGEPDEPDAKRDGRRRTSLDQLRVRAGARGYLSFTGHPGAQVYLGIADRAQLAAAPEPFAVAPFLRKEISVGAHSVILVPGGGATVSGDGFEVAAIDRISVEPGEDIVLTMVGPTLSFREIADQLGLKDENGSAFLRKDLAGKKGWGGVQLVGLSCLLFMLGAALKSLQSGLAGWSSTRGTPMAAWVGAIAAAYAGVVLVLRLEPVFALGPVGSGAAALALLGLPFMGFALSRALLRKAEAVKPVEGGAS
;
A
#
# COMPACT_ATOMS: atom_id res chain seq x y z
N MET A 1 18.93 -1.17 -30.84
CA MET A 1 17.57 -0.96 -30.30
C MET A 1 17.75 -1.12 -28.83
N LEU A 2 17.41 -0.12 -28.02
CA LEU A 2 17.90 -0.04 -26.64
C LEU A 2 17.42 -1.25 -25.84
N GLU A 3 18.32 -2.22 -25.62
CA GLU A 3 18.10 -3.29 -24.68
C GLU A 3 18.19 -2.69 -23.27
N TYR A 4 17.10 -2.80 -22.53
CA TYR A 4 17.04 -2.29 -21.17
C TYR A 4 17.27 -3.44 -20.19
N ASN A 5 18.09 -3.16 -19.20
CA ASN A 5 18.39 -4.07 -18.10
C ASN A 5 18.01 -3.37 -16.79
N GLY A 6 17.49 -4.11 -15.83
CA GLY A 6 17.08 -3.50 -14.57
C GLY A 6 16.60 -4.52 -13.57
N GLN A 7 16.66 -4.14 -12.30
CA GLN A 7 16.01 -4.89 -11.25
C GLN A 7 14.52 -4.55 -11.30
N ILE A 8 13.78 -5.25 -12.15
CA ILE A 8 12.32 -5.18 -12.17
C ILE A 8 11.77 -6.03 -11.03
N THR A 9 10.76 -5.51 -10.37
CA THR A 9 10.00 -6.22 -9.36
C THR A 9 9.21 -7.35 -10.02
N GLN A 10 9.78 -8.56 -10.05
CA GLN A 10 9.02 -9.73 -10.46
C GLN A 10 7.93 -10.01 -9.42
N VAL A 11 6.70 -10.14 -9.90
CA VAL A 11 5.56 -10.45 -9.05
C VAL A 11 5.07 -11.87 -9.29
N ALA A 12 4.40 -12.43 -8.29
CA ALA A 12 3.69 -13.70 -8.38
C ALA A 12 2.20 -13.51 -8.10
N SER A 13 1.39 -14.47 -8.54
CA SER A 13 -0.03 -14.52 -8.15
C SER A 13 -0.13 -14.97 -6.69
N PRO A 14 -0.92 -14.28 -5.85
CA PRO A 14 -1.09 -14.69 -4.47
C PRO A 14 -1.92 -15.99 -4.38
N PRO A 15 -1.72 -16.84 -3.37
CA PRO A 15 -2.55 -18.02 -3.14
C PRO A 15 -4.02 -17.68 -2.83
N THR A 16 -4.25 -16.50 -2.25
CA THR A 16 -5.59 -15.94 -2.05
C THR A 16 -5.64 -14.51 -2.56
N PRO A 17 -6.69 -14.06 -3.25
CA PRO A 17 -6.76 -12.69 -3.75
C PRO A 17 -6.52 -11.66 -2.66
N LEU A 18 -5.60 -10.71 -2.88
CA LEU A 18 -5.13 -9.80 -1.83
C LEU A 18 -6.24 -8.85 -1.36
N TRP A 19 -7.17 -8.51 -2.24
CA TRP A 19 -8.32 -7.66 -1.93
C TRP A 19 -9.33 -8.31 -0.98
N CYS A 20 -9.30 -9.64 -0.82
CA CYS A 20 -10.16 -10.33 0.16
C CYS A 20 -9.81 -9.96 1.60
N LEU A 21 -8.56 -9.61 1.90
CA LEU A 21 -8.11 -9.21 3.24
C LEU A 21 -8.82 -7.94 3.74
N PRO A 22 -8.72 -6.77 3.07
CA PRO A 22 -9.43 -5.58 3.49
C PRO A 22 -10.97 -5.74 3.37
N LEU A 23 -11.45 -6.47 2.35
CA LEU A 23 -12.89 -6.72 2.18
C LEU A 23 -13.48 -7.51 3.36
N LEU A 24 -12.78 -8.52 3.88
CA LEU A 24 -13.22 -9.28 5.04
C LEU A 24 -13.54 -8.36 6.23
N PHE A 25 -12.64 -7.43 6.52
CA PHE A 25 -12.81 -6.47 7.61
C PHE A 25 -13.93 -5.46 7.34
N LEU A 26 -14.08 -5.01 6.10
CA LEU A 26 -15.18 -4.14 5.68
C LEU A 26 -16.54 -4.82 5.85
N LEU A 27 -16.67 -6.07 5.41
CA LEU A 27 -17.89 -6.87 5.56
C LEU A 27 -18.20 -7.13 7.04
N ALA A 28 -17.18 -7.41 7.86
CA ALA A 28 -17.35 -7.56 9.30
C ALA A 28 -17.81 -6.26 9.96
N ALA A 29 -17.26 -5.12 9.55
CA ALA A 29 -17.66 -3.80 10.03
C ALA A 29 -19.14 -3.51 9.70
N LEU A 30 -19.53 -3.72 8.44
CA LEU A 30 -20.90 -3.53 7.98
C LEU A 30 -21.88 -4.47 8.69
N ALA A 31 -21.52 -5.75 8.85
CA ALA A 31 -22.34 -6.72 9.56
C ALA A 31 -22.52 -6.33 11.04
N CYS A 32 -21.46 -5.89 11.71
CA CYS A 32 -21.53 -5.42 13.11
C CYS A 32 -22.41 -4.16 13.24
N ALA A 33 -22.31 -3.22 12.30
CA ALA A 33 -23.11 -2.00 12.32
C ALA A 33 -24.60 -2.27 12.04
N ALA A 34 -24.90 -3.05 11.00
CA ALA A 34 -26.28 -3.28 10.54
C ALA A 34 -27.02 -4.35 11.36
N LEU A 35 -26.36 -5.48 11.63
CA LEU A 35 -26.98 -6.64 12.28
C LEU A 35 -26.72 -6.68 13.79
N GLY A 36 -25.70 -5.97 14.27
CA GLY A 36 -25.30 -6.02 15.67
C GLY A 36 -26.41 -5.69 16.69
N PRO A 37 -27.25 -4.66 16.47
CA PRO A 37 -28.40 -4.39 17.34
C PRO A 37 -29.44 -5.53 17.35
N ARG A 38 -29.58 -6.29 16.26
CA ARG A 38 -30.47 -7.46 16.16
C ARG A 38 -29.84 -8.68 16.84
N ILE A 39 -28.57 -8.96 16.56
CA ILE A 39 -27.79 -10.05 17.19
C ILE A 39 -27.80 -9.89 18.71
N ARG A 40 -27.58 -8.67 19.21
CA ARG A 40 -27.62 -8.36 20.63
C ARG A 40 -29.00 -8.60 21.25
N ARG A 41 -30.08 -8.20 20.56
CA ARG A 41 -31.47 -8.44 21.03
C ARG A 41 -31.85 -9.92 21.02
N ALA A 42 -31.41 -10.65 20.00
CA ALA A 42 -31.65 -12.09 19.89
C ALA A 42 -30.83 -12.94 20.87
N GLY A 43 -29.81 -12.35 21.51
CA GLY A 43 -28.89 -13.10 22.39
C GLY A 43 -28.03 -14.12 21.64
N LEU A 44 -27.93 -14.02 20.31
CA LEU A 44 -27.18 -14.97 19.50
C LEU A 44 -25.68 -14.90 19.87
N GLY A 45 -25.08 -16.07 20.12
CA GLY A 45 -23.67 -16.18 20.51
C GLY A 45 -23.37 -15.80 21.97
N ARG A 46 -24.38 -15.40 22.76
CA ARG A 46 -24.19 -15.01 24.17
C ARG A 46 -23.60 -16.13 25.02
N GLY A 47 -24.10 -17.36 24.87
CA GLY A 47 -23.57 -18.50 25.62
C GLY A 47 -22.09 -18.79 25.32
N LEU A 48 -21.65 -18.63 24.07
CA LEU A 48 -20.23 -18.80 23.71
C LEU A 48 -19.39 -17.62 24.23
N ALA A 49 -19.87 -16.39 24.11
CA ALA A 49 -19.19 -15.21 24.63
C ALA A 49 -19.03 -15.27 26.16
N GLU A 50 -20.05 -15.74 26.89
CA GLU A 50 -20.00 -15.95 28.34
C GLU A 50 -18.99 -17.06 28.71
N ARG A 51 -18.99 -18.20 27.99
CA ARG A 51 -17.99 -19.26 28.18
C ARG A 51 -16.55 -18.76 27.97
N LEU A 52 -16.34 -17.87 27.01
CA LEU A 52 -15.05 -17.25 26.72
C LEU A 52 -14.72 -16.03 27.61
N ARG A 53 -15.61 -15.69 28.56
CA ARG A 53 -15.47 -14.51 29.44
C ARG A 53 -15.32 -13.18 28.66
N LEU A 54 -16.02 -13.07 27.52
CA LEU A 54 -16.05 -11.90 26.63
C LEU A 54 -17.28 -11.00 26.87
N GLY A 55 -18.07 -11.27 27.91
CA GLY A 55 -19.31 -10.55 28.20
C GLY A 55 -20.51 -11.07 27.41
N ARG A 56 -21.60 -10.30 27.39
CA ARG A 56 -22.92 -10.74 26.89
C ARG A 56 -23.17 -10.49 25.39
N SER A 57 -22.21 -9.93 24.66
CA SER A 57 -22.40 -9.50 23.26
C SER A 57 -21.77 -10.48 22.28
N GLY A 58 -22.58 -11.30 21.61
CA GLY A 58 -22.11 -12.18 20.53
C GLY A 58 -21.54 -11.42 19.33
N VAL A 59 -21.80 -10.12 19.18
CA VAL A 59 -21.24 -9.29 18.10
C VAL A 59 -19.72 -9.21 18.16
N VAL A 60 -19.14 -9.24 19.37
CA VAL A 60 -17.67 -9.21 19.53
C VAL A 60 -17.02 -10.45 18.92
N LEU A 61 -17.72 -11.59 18.91
CA LEU A 61 -17.22 -12.82 18.28
C LEU A 61 -17.08 -12.65 16.76
N LEU A 62 -17.91 -11.82 16.11
CA LEU A 62 -17.74 -11.51 14.68
C LEU A 62 -16.45 -10.74 14.43
N GLY A 63 -16.16 -9.72 15.25
CA GLY A 63 -14.91 -8.96 15.16
C GLY A 63 -13.68 -9.82 15.40
N ILE A 64 -13.69 -10.65 16.47
CA ILE A 64 -12.60 -11.60 16.75
C ILE A 64 -12.44 -12.61 15.62
N GLY A 65 -13.55 -13.16 15.11
CA GLY A 65 -13.52 -14.12 14.00
C GLY A 65 -12.92 -13.53 12.73
N ALA A 66 -13.31 -12.30 12.38
CA ALA A 66 -12.73 -11.57 11.24
C ALA A 66 -11.23 -11.30 11.44
N SER A 67 -10.80 -10.91 12.63
CA SER A 67 -9.38 -10.73 12.96
C SER A 67 -8.56 -12.01 12.85
N LEU A 68 -9.08 -13.14 13.35
CA LEU A 68 -8.40 -14.44 13.27
C LEU A 68 -8.31 -14.93 11.82
N LEU A 69 -9.41 -14.84 11.06
CA LEU A 69 -9.43 -15.23 9.66
C LEU A 69 -8.52 -14.33 8.81
N GLY A 70 -8.56 -13.01 9.03
CA GLY A 70 -7.68 -12.06 8.34
C GLY A 70 -6.20 -12.31 8.65
N SER A 71 -5.87 -12.62 9.91
CA SER A 71 -4.51 -13.00 10.30
C SER A 71 -4.07 -14.29 9.64
N ALA A 72 -4.93 -15.31 9.56
CA ALA A 72 -4.64 -16.57 8.88
C ALA A 72 -4.42 -16.36 7.38
N LEU A 73 -5.28 -15.59 6.70
CA LEU A 73 -5.10 -15.25 5.28
C LEU A 73 -3.80 -14.49 5.04
N ALA A 74 -3.46 -13.51 5.89
CA ALA A 74 -2.21 -12.78 5.79
C ALA A 74 -1.00 -13.70 6.01
N ALA A 75 -1.08 -14.63 6.97
CA ALA A 75 -0.03 -15.60 7.24
C ALA A 75 0.17 -16.59 6.08
N VAL A 76 -0.92 -17.06 5.44
CA VAL A 76 -0.85 -17.92 4.26
C VAL A 76 -0.11 -17.21 3.12
N ASN A 77 -0.51 -15.98 2.77
CA ASN A 77 0.19 -15.22 1.73
C ASN A 77 1.65 -14.92 2.13
N LEU A 78 1.90 -14.48 3.36
CA LEU A 78 3.26 -14.21 3.82
C LEU A 78 4.15 -15.47 3.76
N SER A 79 3.62 -16.63 4.16
CA SER A 79 4.35 -17.90 4.09
C SER A 79 4.67 -18.31 2.66
N ALA A 80 3.70 -18.18 1.74
CA ALA A 80 3.90 -18.42 0.32
C ALA A 80 4.94 -17.47 -0.27
N LEU A 81 4.92 -16.20 0.13
CA LEU A 81 5.88 -15.19 -0.30
C LEU A 81 7.29 -15.44 0.23
N LEU A 82 7.43 -15.93 1.47
CA LEU A 82 8.72 -16.29 2.05
C LEU A 82 9.33 -17.53 1.35
N GLY A 83 8.51 -18.39 0.77
CA GLY A 83 8.94 -19.53 -0.04
C GLY A 83 9.25 -19.22 -1.50
N GLN A 84 9.02 -17.99 -1.98
CA GLN A 84 9.37 -17.60 -3.35
C GLN A 84 10.88 -17.32 -3.50
N ASP A 85 11.36 -17.48 -4.73
CA ASP A 85 12.73 -17.11 -5.11
C ASP A 85 13.03 -15.65 -4.76
N SER A 86 14.31 -15.36 -4.49
CA SER A 86 14.76 -14.01 -4.12
C SER A 86 14.46 -12.94 -5.18
N ALA A 87 14.22 -13.34 -6.43
CA ALA A 87 13.79 -12.45 -7.51
C ALA A 87 12.31 -12.03 -7.38
N ARG A 88 11.44 -12.88 -6.84
CA ARG A 88 9.99 -12.66 -6.70
C ARG A 88 9.64 -12.20 -5.30
N LYS A 89 9.82 -10.91 -5.06
CA LYS A 89 9.70 -10.33 -3.70
C LYS A 89 8.29 -9.85 -3.35
N SER A 90 7.34 -9.91 -4.27
CA SER A 90 5.96 -9.46 -4.03
C SER A 90 4.91 -10.28 -4.77
N PHE A 91 3.72 -10.32 -4.17
CA PHE A 91 2.48 -10.68 -4.86
C PHE A 91 1.78 -9.44 -5.38
N HIS A 92 1.06 -9.60 -6.49
CA HIS A 92 0.26 -8.54 -7.10
C HIS A 92 -1.08 -9.08 -7.54
N ASP A 93 -2.12 -8.30 -7.29
CA ASP A 93 -3.50 -8.65 -7.61
C ASP A 93 -4.31 -7.39 -7.91
N VAL A 94 -5.24 -7.48 -8.85
CA VAL A 94 -6.06 -6.36 -9.30
C VAL A 94 -7.50 -6.74 -9.07
N ALA A 95 -8.17 -6.00 -8.20
CA ALA A 95 -9.57 -6.27 -7.87
C ALA A 95 -10.50 -5.74 -8.98
N TRP A 96 -10.34 -4.46 -9.36
CA TRP A 96 -11.14 -3.80 -10.39
C TRP A 96 -10.38 -2.64 -11.04
N ASN A 97 -10.67 -2.35 -12.31
CA ASN A 97 -10.26 -1.11 -12.97
C ASN A 97 -11.32 -0.03 -12.69
N LEU A 98 -10.91 1.11 -12.11
CA LEU A 98 -11.85 2.16 -11.71
C LEU A 98 -12.07 3.16 -12.83
N VAL A 99 -11.01 3.82 -13.28
CA VAL A 99 -11.10 4.86 -14.30
C VAL A 99 -9.81 4.92 -15.11
N ARG A 100 -9.96 5.10 -16.43
CA ARG A 100 -8.86 5.37 -17.33
C ARG A 100 -9.16 6.61 -18.17
N VAL A 101 -8.30 7.61 -18.11
CA VAL A 101 -8.41 8.85 -18.89
C VAL A 101 -7.05 9.16 -19.51
N GLY A 102 -6.90 8.85 -20.80
CA GLY A 102 -5.61 8.91 -21.48
C GLY A 102 -4.58 8.01 -20.78
N SER A 103 -3.46 8.62 -20.36
CA SER A 103 -2.40 7.93 -19.62
C SER A 103 -2.66 7.79 -18.11
N LEU A 104 -3.70 8.42 -17.57
CA LEU A 104 -4.09 8.20 -16.19
C LEU A 104 -4.86 6.87 -16.12
N ASP A 105 -4.23 5.88 -15.47
CA ASP A 105 -4.87 4.61 -15.14
C ASP A 105 -5.04 4.54 -13.62
N VAL A 106 -6.27 4.27 -13.19
CA VAL A 106 -6.63 4.13 -11.79
C VAL A 106 -7.34 2.82 -11.61
N ASP A 107 -6.72 1.95 -10.84
CA ASP A 107 -7.14 0.60 -10.53
C ASP A 107 -7.20 0.39 -9.01
N LEU A 108 -8.02 -0.56 -8.59
CA LEU A 108 -8.04 -1.08 -7.22
C LEU A 108 -7.06 -2.26 -7.16
N ALA A 109 -5.77 -1.95 -7.24
CA ALA A 109 -4.68 -2.93 -7.20
C ALA A 109 -4.01 -3.00 -5.83
N PHE A 110 -3.59 -4.23 -5.52
CA PHE A 110 -2.96 -4.58 -4.26
C PHE A 110 -1.63 -5.29 -4.53
N ALA A 111 -0.62 -4.90 -3.78
CA ALA A 111 0.68 -5.54 -3.76
C ALA A 111 1.07 -5.94 -2.34
N MET A 112 1.49 -7.19 -2.18
CA MET A 112 1.98 -7.70 -0.90
C MET A 112 3.46 -8.07 -1.03
N ASP A 113 4.31 -7.25 -0.44
CA ASP A 113 5.68 -7.60 -0.11
C ASP A 113 5.77 -8.15 1.34
N ARG A 114 6.97 -8.54 1.77
CA ARG A 114 7.18 -9.12 3.12
C ARG A 114 6.73 -8.17 4.23
N LEU A 115 6.96 -6.86 4.04
CA LEU A 115 6.52 -5.85 4.99
C LEU A 115 5.00 -5.72 5.02
N GLY A 116 4.35 -5.59 3.86
CA GLY A 116 2.89 -5.51 3.76
C GLY A 116 2.20 -6.74 4.34
N GLY A 117 2.73 -7.94 4.10
CA GLY A 117 2.22 -9.18 4.68
C GLY A 117 2.37 -9.24 6.20
N ALA A 118 3.57 -8.93 6.72
CA ALA A 118 3.82 -8.91 8.16
C ALA A 118 2.95 -7.88 8.89
N VAL A 119 2.84 -6.66 8.33
CA VAL A 119 2.01 -5.61 8.92
C VAL A 119 0.53 -5.96 8.87
N SER A 120 0.02 -6.51 7.76
CA SER A 120 -1.38 -6.94 7.66
C SER A 120 -1.72 -7.99 8.74
N MET A 121 -0.82 -8.95 8.96
CA MET A 121 -0.95 -9.96 10.01
C MET A 121 -0.95 -9.33 11.42
N LEU A 122 0.00 -8.43 11.69
CA LEU A 122 0.11 -7.73 12.98
C LEU A 122 -1.12 -6.86 13.28
N VAL A 123 -1.61 -6.12 12.28
CA VAL A 123 -2.83 -5.30 12.39
C VAL A 123 -4.03 -6.18 12.74
N ALA A 124 -4.22 -7.29 12.03
CA ALA A 124 -5.32 -8.22 12.28
C ALA A 124 -5.28 -8.77 13.73
N LEU A 125 -4.11 -9.19 14.21
CA LEU A 125 -3.91 -9.66 15.58
C LEU A 125 -4.14 -8.57 16.63
N ALA A 126 -3.58 -7.37 16.41
CA ALA A 126 -3.71 -6.25 17.32
C ALA A 126 -5.17 -5.82 17.49
N VAL A 127 -5.93 -5.76 16.39
CA VAL A 127 -7.37 -5.45 16.43
C VAL A 127 -8.16 -6.58 17.09
N GLY A 128 -7.80 -7.85 16.87
CA GLY A 128 -8.38 -8.99 17.59
C GLY A 128 -8.19 -8.86 19.10
N ALA A 129 -7.00 -8.47 19.55
CA ALA A 129 -6.71 -8.21 20.96
C ALA A 129 -7.53 -7.02 21.50
N LEU A 130 -7.69 -5.94 20.71
CA LEU A 130 -8.54 -4.80 21.08
C LEU A 130 -10.01 -5.20 21.28
N HIS A 131 -10.55 -6.08 20.43
CA HIS A 131 -11.89 -6.62 20.61
C HIS A 131 -12.03 -7.36 21.95
N VAL A 132 -11.07 -8.21 22.30
CA VAL A 132 -11.06 -8.94 23.58
C VAL A 132 -11.00 -7.99 24.77
N VAL A 133 -10.12 -6.98 24.72
CA VAL A 133 -10.00 -5.97 25.78
C VAL A 133 -11.30 -5.18 25.95
N ALA A 134 -11.92 -4.73 24.85
CA ALA A 134 -13.18 -4.01 24.87
C ALA A 134 -14.31 -4.87 25.47
N ALA A 135 -14.39 -6.16 25.10
CA ALA A 135 -15.37 -7.11 25.64
C ALA A 135 -15.21 -7.30 27.17
N ARG A 136 -13.97 -7.53 27.62
CA ARG A 136 -13.67 -7.78 29.04
C ARG A 136 -13.97 -6.57 29.93
N ARG A 137 -13.68 -5.36 29.44
CA ARG A 137 -14.02 -4.12 30.17
C ARG A 137 -15.53 -3.97 30.36
N GLY A 138 -16.30 -4.24 29.33
CA GLY A 138 -17.77 -4.24 29.43
C GLY A 138 -18.28 -5.27 30.45
N ALA A 139 -17.70 -6.47 30.48
CA ALA A 139 -18.10 -7.52 31.42
C ALA A 139 -17.78 -7.17 32.90
N ALA A 140 -16.66 -6.48 33.15
CA ALA A 140 -16.28 -6.06 34.50
C ALA A 140 -17.24 -5.01 35.09
N GLY A 141 -17.75 -4.09 34.26
CA GLY A 141 -18.73 -3.08 34.67
C GLY A 141 -20.07 -3.68 35.12
N ASP A 142 -20.50 -4.78 34.52
CA ASP A 142 -21.76 -5.45 34.88
C ASP A 142 -21.70 -6.11 36.27
N SER A 143 -20.51 -6.52 36.72
CA SER A 143 -20.34 -7.31 37.95
C SER A 143 -20.40 -6.45 39.21
N SER A 144 -19.95 -5.18 39.14
CA SER A 144 -19.95 -4.27 40.28
C SER A 144 -21.33 -3.71 40.63
N ALA A 145 -22.27 -3.71 39.68
CA ALA A 145 -23.62 -3.19 39.88
C ALA A 145 -24.51 -4.08 40.78
N GLY A 146 -24.16 -5.37 40.96
CA GLY A 146 -25.00 -6.34 41.67
C GLY A 146 -24.76 -6.47 43.19
N ALA A 147 -23.71 -5.87 43.74
CA ALA A 147 -23.30 -6.10 45.14
C ALA A 147 -23.83 -5.07 46.16
N GLY A 148 -24.40 -3.95 45.71
CA GLY A 148 -24.95 -2.92 46.60
C GLY A 148 -26.43 -3.16 46.89
N GLY A 149 -26.76 -3.77 48.04
CA GLY A 149 -28.14 -4.05 48.51
C GLY A 149 -28.98 -2.82 48.89
N GLY A 150 -28.80 -1.68 48.23
CA GLY A 150 -29.61 -0.48 48.43
C GLY A 150 -30.98 -0.63 47.77
N THR A 151 -32.05 -0.49 48.56
CA THR A 151 -33.46 -0.71 48.19
C THR A 151 -34.07 0.35 47.27
N THR A 152 -33.29 1.30 46.77
CA THR A 152 -33.80 2.31 45.83
C THR A 152 -33.76 1.75 44.40
N PRO A 153 -34.90 1.72 43.67
CA PRO A 153 -34.95 1.29 42.28
C PRO A 153 -34.21 2.33 41.41
N LYS A 154 -32.89 2.19 41.35
CA LYS A 154 -32.04 2.98 40.46
C LYS A 154 -32.37 2.51 39.04
N ALA A 155 -32.80 3.44 38.18
CA ALA A 155 -33.09 3.16 36.78
C ALA A 155 -31.99 2.27 36.19
N PRO A 156 -32.34 1.20 35.45
CA PRO A 156 -31.37 0.21 35.00
C PRO A 156 -30.27 0.93 34.22
N ALA A 157 -29.10 1.04 34.84
CA ALA A 157 -27.92 1.57 34.18
C ALA A 157 -27.69 0.67 32.98
N ARG A 158 -27.84 1.23 31.77
CA ARG A 158 -27.63 0.49 30.52
C ARG A 158 -26.22 -0.11 30.60
N SER A 159 -26.12 -1.43 30.71
CA SER A 159 -24.85 -2.15 30.70
C SER A 159 -24.10 -1.82 29.41
N GLU A 160 -23.05 -1.00 29.51
CA GLU A 160 -22.19 -0.54 28.43
C GLU A 160 -21.17 -1.63 28.04
N GLY A 161 -21.67 -2.81 27.68
CA GLY A 161 -20.86 -3.81 26.99
C GLY A 161 -20.35 -3.28 25.64
N ALA A 162 -19.28 -3.90 25.10
CA ALA A 162 -18.71 -3.55 23.80
C ALA A 162 -19.81 -3.34 22.75
N SER A 163 -20.03 -2.06 22.40
CA SER A 163 -21.10 -1.68 21.50
C SER A 163 -20.86 -2.31 20.13
N PRO A 164 -21.91 -2.77 19.43
CA PRO A 164 -21.80 -3.17 18.02
C PRO A 164 -21.09 -2.12 17.16
N SER A 165 -21.32 -0.84 17.44
CA SER A 165 -20.67 0.28 16.76
C SER A 165 -19.16 0.31 17.01
N LEU A 166 -18.70 0.03 18.23
CA LEU A 166 -17.27 0.01 18.53
C LEU A 166 -16.59 -1.18 17.85
N THR A 167 -17.26 -2.34 17.83
CA THR A 167 -16.79 -3.52 17.10
C THR A 167 -16.70 -3.21 15.61
N ALA A 168 -17.71 -2.59 15.03
CA ALA A 168 -17.69 -2.15 13.64
C ALA A 168 -16.55 -1.18 13.33
N ALA A 169 -16.33 -0.19 14.20
CA ALA A 169 -15.25 0.80 14.04
C ALA A 169 -13.85 0.17 14.11
N LEU A 170 -13.64 -0.81 15.00
CA LEU A 170 -12.39 -1.57 15.08
C LEU A 170 -12.17 -2.44 13.82
N CYS A 171 -13.21 -3.09 13.28
CA CYS A 171 -13.10 -3.80 12.01
C CYS A 171 -12.79 -2.83 10.85
N LEU A 172 -13.44 -1.66 10.80
CA LEU A 172 -13.14 -0.64 9.79
C LEU A 172 -11.70 -0.14 9.89
N LEU A 173 -11.18 0.01 11.11
CA LEU A 173 -9.79 0.38 11.38
C LEU A 173 -8.83 -0.67 10.81
N ALA A 174 -9.07 -1.96 11.07
CA ALA A 174 -8.28 -3.05 10.49
C ALA A 174 -8.33 -3.04 8.96
N GLY A 175 -9.53 -2.89 8.39
CA GLY A 175 -9.72 -2.81 6.95
C GLY A 175 -8.92 -1.67 6.33
N GLY A 176 -8.99 -0.46 6.89
CA GLY A 176 -8.26 0.70 6.40
C GLY A 176 -6.74 0.52 6.49
N ALA A 177 -6.24 0.03 7.63
CA ALA A 177 -4.81 -0.22 7.83
C ALA A 177 -4.28 -1.32 6.88
N VAL A 178 -5.04 -2.40 6.67
CA VAL A 178 -4.66 -3.45 5.71
C VAL A 178 -4.71 -2.92 4.27
N THR A 179 -5.71 -2.11 3.90
CA THR A 179 -5.75 -1.46 2.58
C THR A 179 -4.51 -0.59 2.35
N VAL A 180 -4.09 0.20 3.34
CA VAL A 180 -2.84 1.00 3.27
C VAL A 180 -1.61 0.10 3.11
N ALA A 181 -1.51 -0.99 3.88
CA ALA A 181 -0.38 -1.91 3.84
C ALA A 181 -0.18 -2.52 2.45
N LEU A 182 -1.29 -2.84 1.80
CA LEU A 182 -1.35 -3.58 0.54
C LEU A 182 -1.54 -2.69 -0.68
N ALA A 183 -1.61 -1.36 -0.54
CA ALA A 183 -1.83 -0.47 -1.66
C ALA A 183 -0.67 -0.57 -2.68
N ASP A 184 -0.99 -0.94 -3.94
CA ASP A 184 -0.01 -0.90 -5.04
C ASP A 184 0.13 0.51 -5.63
N ASN A 185 -0.93 1.30 -5.56
CA ASN A 185 -0.95 2.66 -6.08
C ASN A 185 -1.44 3.67 -5.04
N LEU A 186 -1.22 4.96 -5.34
CA LEU A 186 -1.55 6.04 -4.44
C LEU A 186 -3.06 6.16 -4.16
N VAL A 187 -3.92 5.82 -5.12
CA VAL A 187 -5.39 5.93 -4.96
C VAL A 187 -5.88 4.94 -3.92
N VAL A 188 -5.45 3.68 -4.00
CA VAL A 188 -5.76 2.66 -2.99
C VAL A 188 -5.22 3.06 -1.62
N MET A 189 -4.02 3.66 -1.58
CA MET A 189 -3.43 4.11 -0.34
C MET A 189 -4.23 5.27 0.31
N VAL A 190 -4.67 6.25 -0.48
CA VAL A 190 -5.52 7.36 0.02
C VAL A 190 -6.87 6.82 0.48
N LEU A 191 -7.50 5.93 -0.28
CA LEU A 191 -8.75 5.27 0.12
C LEU A 191 -8.59 4.55 1.47
N GLY A 192 -7.51 3.78 1.64
CA GLY A 192 -7.19 3.11 2.90
C GLY A 192 -6.97 4.09 4.04
N SER A 193 -6.27 5.21 3.80
CA SER A 193 -6.05 6.22 4.84
C SER A 193 -7.32 6.95 5.26
N GLU A 194 -8.22 7.23 4.31
CA GLU A 194 -9.53 7.82 4.59
C GLU A 194 -10.41 6.90 5.46
N MET A 195 -10.43 5.60 5.14
CA MET A 195 -11.07 4.60 6.00
C MET A 195 -10.47 4.59 7.41
N LEU A 196 -9.15 4.70 7.50
CA LEU A 196 -8.42 4.70 8.77
C LEU A 196 -8.70 5.94 9.62
N ALA A 197 -8.82 7.11 8.99
CA ALA A 197 -9.18 8.37 9.65
C ALA A 197 -10.62 8.32 10.19
N ALA A 198 -11.57 7.89 9.37
CA ALA A 198 -12.96 7.71 9.77
C ALA A 198 -13.09 6.71 10.93
N ALA A 199 -12.44 5.55 10.83
CA ALA A 199 -12.42 4.54 11.88
C ALA A 199 -11.79 5.08 13.18
N THR A 200 -10.70 5.83 13.08
CA THR A 200 -10.04 6.44 14.24
C THR A 200 -10.95 7.41 14.96
N ALA A 201 -11.62 8.31 14.23
CA ALA A 201 -12.59 9.24 14.80
C ALA A 201 -13.73 8.48 15.52
N LEU A 202 -14.28 7.44 14.89
CA LEU A 202 -15.33 6.60 15.48
C LEU A 202 -14.85 5.87 16.73
N VAL A 203 -13.66 5.29 16.72
CA VAL A 203 -13.09 4.60 17.88
C VAL A 203 -12.88 5.58 19.04
N ILE A 204 -12.38 6.79 18.80
CA ILE A 204 -12.21 7.82 19.84
C ILE A 204 -13.55 8.20 20.47
N LEU A 205 -14.58 8.44 19.65
CA LEU A 205 -15.91 8.82 20.13
C LEU A 205 -16.59 7.67 20.90
N LEU A 206 -16.54 6.46 20.35
CA LEU A 206 -17.27 5.30 20.89
C LEU A 206 -16.60 4.66 22.10
N TRP A 207 -15.26 4.72 22.20
CA TRP A 207 -14.55 4.15 23.35
C TRP A 207 -14.85 4.91 24.65
N ARG A 208 -15.11 6.22 24.56
CA ARG A 208 -15.40 7.06 25.73
C ARG A 208 -16.88 7.07 26.13
N ALA A 209 -17.78 6.78 25.20
CA ALA A 209 -19.19 6.57 25.53
C ALA A 209 -19.43 5.36 26.46
N GLY A 210 -18.39 4.55 26.75
CA GLY A 210 -18.44 3.42 27.68
C GLY A 210 -17.79 3.66 29.05
N ALA A 211 -17.48 4.92 29.42
CA ALA A 211 -16.89 5.24 30.72
C ALA A 211 -17.98 5.48 31.78
N SER A 212 -18.05 4.62 32.80
CA SER A 212 -19.05 4.68 33.88
C SER A 212 -18.54 5.40 35.14
N GLY A 213 -19.42 6.10 35.87
CA GLY A 213 -19.19 6.54 37.26
C GLY A 213 -19.11 8.06 37.47
N ALA A 214 -18.29 8.50 38.43
CA ALA A 214 -18.07 9.92 38.77
C ALA A 214 -17.55 10.77 37.59
N GLU A 215 -17.09 10.13 36.51
CA GLU A 215 -16.74 10.80 35.26
C GLU A 215 -17.95 11.28 34.43
N ALA A 216 -19.16 10.84 34.77
CA ALA A 216 -20.38 11.20 34.05
C ALA A 216 -20.83 12.66 34.30
N GLU A 217 -20.44 13.25 35.43
CA GLU A 217 -20.82 14.62 35.79
C GLU A 217 -20.17 15.67 34.86
N ASP A 218 -18.95 15.38 34.36
CA ASP A 218 -18.24 16.20 33.38
C ASP A 218 -18.51 15.80 31.91
N ALA A 219 -19.41 14.84 31.67
CA ALA A 219 -19.63 14.27 30.35
C ALA A 219 -19.88 15.28 29.21
N PRO A 220 -20.74 16.32 29.36
CA PRO A 220 -21.05 17.22 28.25
C PRO A 220 -19.85 18.09 27.82
N ALA A 221 -19.15 18.71 28.77
CA ALA A 221 -17.97 19.54 28.47
C ALA A 221 -16.84 18.70 27.84
N ARG A 222 -16.66 17.46 28.31
CA ARG A 222 -15.69 16.52 27.73
C ARG A 222 -16.10 16.04 26.34
N ALA A 223 -17.38 15.77 26.10
CA ALA A 223 -17.91 15.38 24.80
C ALA A 223 -17.69 16.49 23.76
N GLU A 224 -17.90 17.75 24.14
CA GLU A 224 -17.63 18.91 23.30
C GLU A 224 -16.13 19.03 22.96
N GLY A 225 -15.26 18.93 23.97
CA GLY A 225 -13.80 18.95 23.78
C GLY A 225 -13.31 17.83 22.85
N LEU A 226 -13.89 16.63 22.97
CA LEU A 226 -13.60 15.48 22.11
C LEU A 226 -14.11 15.65 20.69
N SER A 227 -15.32 16.15 20.50
CA SER A 227 -15.86 16.48 19.18
C SER A 227 -14.94 17.46 18.47
N ARG A 228 -14.50 18.52 19.17
CA ARG A 228 -13.51 19.48 18.64
C ARG A 228 -12.17 18.82 18.31
N ALA A 229 -11.65 17.97 19.20
CA ALA A 229 -10.39 17.27 18.98
C ALA A 229 -10.45 16.30 17.79
N SER A 230 -11.53 15.52 17.70
CA SER A 230 -11.81 14.60 16.59
C SER A 230 -11.97 15.37 15.28
N GLY A 231 -12.71 16.48 15.28
CA GLY A 231 -12.88 17.34 14.11
C GLY A 231 -11.55 17.95 13.63
N ARG A 232 -10.70 18.41 14.55
CA ARG A 232 -9.35 18.91 14.21
C ARG A 232 -8.45 17.82 13.64
N ALA A 233 -8.47 16.63 14.24
CA ALA A 233 -7.69 15.49 13.74
C ALA A 233 -8.17 15.08 12.33
N PHE A 234 -9.47 15.00 12.12
CA PHE A 234 -10.08 14.69 10.83
C PHE A 234 -9.71 15.73 9.77
N LEU A 235 -9.82 17.03 10.08
CA LEU A 235 -9.42 18.11 9.17
C LEU A 235 -7.92 18.05 8.83
N ALA A 236 -7.06 17.79 9.83
CA ALA A 236 -5.63 17.63 9.61
C ALA A 236 -5.30 16.41 8.72
N HIS A 237 -6.11 15.33 8.81
CA HIS A 237 -5.99 14.19 7.89
C HIS A 237 -6.15 14.63 6.45
N HIS A 238 -7.28 15.25 6.16
CA HIS A 238 -7.68 15.60 4.81
C HIS A 238 -6.79 16.69 4.22
N ALA A 239 -6.31 17.62 5.06
CA ALA A 239 -5.28 18.54 4.64
C ALA A 239 -4.02 17.77 4.19
N GLY A 240 -3.63 16.73 4.94
CA GLY A 240 -2.58 15.80 4.54
C GLY A 240 -2.87 15.05 3.24
N ASP A 241 -4.08 14.53 3.05
CA ASP A 241 -4.52 13.89 1.79
C ASP A 241 -4.44 14.84 0.59
N ALA A 242 -4.97 16.06 0.72
CA ALA A 242 -4.92 17.07 -0.33
C ALA A 242 -3.48 17.40 -0.73
N VAL A 243 -2.58 17.52 0.25
CA VAL A 243 -1.15 17.77 0.00
C VAL A 243 -0.48 16.56 -0.66
N ILE A 244 -0.82 15.33 -0.25
CA ILE A 244 -0.33 14.09 -0.89
C ILE A 244 -0.79 14.02 -2.35
N LEU A 245 -2.06 14.30 -2.62
CA LEU A 245 -2.63 14.33 -3.97
C LEU A 245 -1.96 15.40 -4.84
N LEU A 246 -1.62 16.57 -4.27
CA LEU A 246 -0.85 17.59 -4.97
C LEU A 246 0.58 17.11 -5.28
N GLY A 247 1.23 16.43 -4.33
CA GLY A 247 2.54 15.80 -4.53
C GLY A 247 2.50 14.76 -5.65
N ALA A 248 1.43 13.98 -5.71
CA ALA A 248 1.18 12.98 -6.73
C ALA A 248 0.93 13.58 -8.10
N ALA A 249 0.07 14.59 -8.20
CA ALA A 249 -0.17 15.31 -9.44
C ALA A 249 1.13 15.92 -9.97
N THR A 250 1.96 16.47 -9.09
CA THR A 250 3.29 17.00 -9.44
C THR A 250 4.22 15.92 -9.98
N LEU A 251 4.27 14.74 -9.33
CA LEU A 251 5.10 13.61 -9.79
C LEU A 251 4.59 13.05 -11.11
N PHE A 252 3.29 12.78 -11.21
CA PHE A 252 2.62 12.28 -12.41
C PHE A 252 2.89 13.21 -13.60
N TRP A 253 2.78 14.52 -13.40
CA TRP A 253 3.08 15.51 -14.43
C TRP A 253 4.57 15.54 -14.82
N GLY A 254 5.47 15.36 -13.84
CA GLY A 254 6.91 15.22 -14.07
C GLY A 254 7.28 13.94 -14.84
N LEU A 255 6.53 12.85 -14.67
CA LEU A 255 6.70 11.62 -15.42
C LEU A 255 6.11 11.71 -16.83
N GLY A 256 5.01 12.44 -17.01
CA GLY A 256 4.23 12.52 -18.26
C GLY A 256 4.70 13.52 -19.30
N GLY A 257 5.84 14.20 -19.13
CA GLY A 257 6.33 15.14 -20.13
C GLY A 257 7.55 15.94 -19.72
N ARG A 258 7.84 17.02 -20.44
CA ARG A 258 8.97 17.93 -20.16
C ARG A 258 8.63 19.38 -20.50
N TRP A 259 9.25 20.30 -19.78
CA TRP A 259 9.29 21.70 -20.16
C TRP A 259 10.40 21.94 -21.17
N THR A 260 10.09 22.58 -22.29
CA THR A 260 11.07 23.04 -23.26
C THR A 260 11.70 24.36 -22.80
N SER A 261 12.85 24.71 -23.36
CA SER A 261 13.62 25.91 -22.97
C SER A 261 12.87 27.23 -23.23
N ASP A 262 11.86 27.22 -24.09
CA ASP A 262 10.97 28.33 -24.38
C ASP A 262 9.76 28.41 -23.43
N GLY A 263 9.72 27.57 -22.39
CA GLY A 263 8.68 27.57 -21.38
C GLY A 263 7.37 26.90 -21.83
N ARG A 264 7.36 26.15 -22.94
CA ARG A 264 6.21 25.31 -23.31
C ARG A 264 6.29 23.95 -22.64
N TYR A 265 5.15 23.39 -22.25
CA TYR A 265 5.07 22.02 -21.78
C TYR A 265 4.81 21.09 -22.96
N LEU A 266 5.70 20.13 -23.18
CA LEU A 266 5.52 19.05 -24.15
C LEU A 266 5.14 17.78 -23.37
N SER A 267 3.86 17.45 -23.45
CA SER A 267 3.31 16.19 -22.94
C SER A 267 3.81 15.01 -23.76
N ASP A 268 4.20 13.95 -23.06
CA ASP A 268 4.43 12.63 -23.62
C ASP A 268 3.19 11.77 -23.33
N TYR A 269 2.19 11.89 -24.22
CA TYR A 269 0.93 11.16 -24.08
C TYR A 269 1.06 9.67 -24.44
N ARG A 270 2.23 9.22 -24.91
CA ARG A 270 2.43 7.83 -25.31
C ARG A 270 3.02 7.07 -24.13
N ALA A 271 2.23 6.19 -23.52
CA ALA A 271 2.79 5.16 -22.65
C ALA A 271 3.83 4.38 -23.47
N ARG A 272 5.09 4.47 -23.07
CA ARG A 272 6.17 3.74 -23.74
C ARG A 272 6.30 2.41 -23.04
N PHE A 273 6.06 1.34 -23.76
CA PHE A 273 6.36 0.01 -23.25
C PHE A 273 7.77 -0.35 -23.67
N VAL A 274 8.54 -0.86 -22.73
CA VAL A 274 9.88 -1.38 -23.00
C VAL A 274 9.95 -2.82 -22.54
N ALA A 275 10.64 -3.64 -23.33
CA ALA A 275 10.97 -5.00 -22.97
C ALA A 275 12.24 -4.97 -22.12
N VAL A 276 12.20 -5.65 -20.98
CA VAL A 276 13.31 -5.68 -20.04
C VAL A 276 13.61 -7.11 -19.68
N HIS A 277 14.88 -7.47 -19.78
CA HIS A 277 15.37 -8.78 -19.41
C HIS A 277 15.38 -8.85 -17.89
N ALA A 278 14.57 -9.75 -17.31
CA ALA A 278 14.49 -9.88 -15.85
C ALA A 278 15.75 -10.57 -15.33
N GLY A 279 16.81 -9.77 -15.19
CA GLY A 279 18.16 -10.17 -14.78
C GLY A 279 18.21 -10.66 -13.35
N GLY A 280 17.78 -11.90 -13.14
CA GLY A 280 18.14 -12.75 -12.00
C GLY A 280 18.98 -13.97 -12.41
N GLY A 281 18.99 -14.29 -13.70
CA GLY A 281 19.98 -15.18 -14.27
C GLY A 281 21.32 -14.48 -14.25
N SER A 282 22.18 -14.87 -13.32
CA SER A 282 23.60 -14.66 -13.49
C SER A 282 23.95 -14.90 -14.95
N GLY A 283 24.59 -13.93 -15.59
CA GLY A 283 25.54 -14.22 -16.67
C GLY A 283 26.69 -15.13 -16.20
N GLY A 284 26.51 -15.93 -15.16
CA GLY A 284 27.23 -17.17 -14.93
C GLY A 284 26.79 -18.13 -16.01
N THR A 285 27.50 -18.08 -17.14
CA THR A 285 28.12 -19.29 -17.68
C THR A 285 27.25 -20.55 -17.57
N ILE A 286 26.03 -20.54 -18.10
CA ILE A 286 25.29 -21.78 -18.39
C ILE A 286 25.83 -22.42 -19.68
N TYR A 287 26.61 -21.67 -20.45
CA TYR A 287 27.81 -22.25 -21.06
C TYR A 287 28.98 -22.06 -20.10
N GLY A 288 29.00 -22.88 -19.04
CA GLY A 288 30.23 -23.53 -18.68
C GLY A 288 30.60 -24.34 -19.91
N ALA A 289 31.20 -23.68 -20.90
CA ALA A 289 32.26 -24.36 -21.60
C ALA A 289 33.09 -24.96 -20.46
N PRO A 290 33.30 -26.28 -20.41
CA PRO A 290 34.28 -26.82 -19.49
C PRO A 290 35.49 -25.89 -19.56
N GLU A 291 36.16 -25.65 -18.44
CA GLU A 291 37.53 -25.13 -18.47
C GLU A 291 38.35 -26.14 -19.29
N GLY A 292 38.17 -26.08 -20.60
CA GLY A 292 38.98 -26.70 -21.61
C GLY A 292 40.30 -25.99 -21.45
N GLU A 293 41.32 -26.80 -21.36
CA GLU A 293 42.72 -26.43 -21.31
C GLU A 293 42.99 -25.15 -22.12
N PRO A 294 43.90 -24.28 -21.64
CA PRO A 294 44.28 -23.08 -22.36
C PRO A 294 44.67 -23.45 -23.80
N ASP A 295 43.73 -23.24 -24.73
CA ASP A 295 43.93 -23.49 -26.14
C ASP A 295 45.12 -22.64 -26.59
N GLU A 296 46.07 -23.32 -27.23
CA GLU A 296 47.23 -22.73 -27.87
C GLU A 296 46.84 -21.51 -28.72
N PRO A 297 47.73 -20.51 -28.83
CA PRO A 297 47.49 -19.29 -29.61
C PRO A 297 47.45 -19.61 -31.10
N ASP A 298 46.29 -20.05 -31.58
CA ASP A 298 46.06 -20.38 -32.98
C ASP A 298 45.81 -19.09 -33.77
N ALA A 299 46.91 -18.51 -34.25
CA ALA A 299 46.94 -17.31 -35.06
C ALA A 299 46.32 -17.59 -36.43
N LYS A 300 45.30 -16.80 -36.79
CA LYS A 300 44.54 -16.76 -38.07
C LYS A 300 43.28 -17.64 -38.10
N ARG A 301 42.23 -17.20 -37.41
CA ARG A 301 40.86 -17.63 -37.71
C ARG A 301 39.98 -16.46 -38.15
N ASP A 302 40.25 -15.99 -39.37
CA ASP A 302 39.28 -15.27 -40.19
C ASP A 302 38.18 -16.27 -40.60
N GLY A 303 37.11 -16.33 -39.81
CA GLY A 303 36.01 -17.23 -40.11
C GLY A 303 34.79 -16.84 -39.31
N ARG A 304 33.82 -16.20 -39.98
CA ARG A 304 32.42 -16.11 -39.52
C ARG A 304 32.06 -17.44 -38.85
N ARG A 305 31.96 -17.44 -37.51
CA ARG A 305 31.46 -18.58 -36.75
C ARG A 305 30.05 -18.87 -37.28
N ARG A 306 29.94 -19.83 -38.20
CA ARG A 306 28.66 -20.42 -38.58
C ARG A 306 28.13 -21.03 -37.28
N THR A 307 27.08 -20.43 -36.74
CA THR A 307 26.26 -21.03 -35.69
C THR A 307 25.96 -22.45 -36.16
N SER A 308 26.42 -23.46 -35.42
CA SER A 308 26.29 -24.84 -35.88
C SER A 308 24.80 -25.16 -36.05
N LEU A 309 24.45 -26.00 -37.04
CA LEU A 309 23.07 -26.45 -37.22
C LEU A 309 22.50 -27.06 -35.94
N ASP A 310 23.35 -27.64 -35.10
CA ASP A 310 22.98 -28.17 -33.79
C ASP A 310 22.61 -27.07 -32.81
N GLN A 311 23.32 -25.94 -32.76
CA GLN A 311 22.90 -24.77 -31.97
C GLN A 311 21.56 -24.21 -32.46
N LEU A 312 21.31 -24.23 -33.78
CA LEU A 312 20.02 -23.82 -34.34
C LEU A 312 18.90 -24.81 -33.97
N ARG A 313 19.18 -26.12 -33.96
CA ARG A 313 18.22 -27.15 -33.51
C ARG A 313 17.93 -27.08 -32.02
N VAL A 314 18.93 -26.84 -31.20
CA VAL A 314 18.76 -26.63 -29.75
C VAL A 314 17.91 -25.38 -29.49
N ARG A 315 18.08 -24.32 -30.29
CA ARG A 315 17.22 -23.12 -30.24
C ARG A 315 15.82 -23.38 -30.79
N ALA A 316 15.68 -24.22 -31.80
CA ALA A 316 14.41 -24.61 -32.41
C ALA A 316 13.65 -25.58 -31.48
N GLY A 317 12.96 -25.02 -30.49
CA GLY A 317 12.20 -25.77 -29.49
C GLY A 317 12.45 -25.27 -28.07
N ALA A 318 13.52 -24.50 -27.87
CA ALA A 318 13.72 -23.77 -26.64
C ALA A 318 12.60 -22.73 -26.44
N ARG A 319 12.25 -22.51 -25.17
CA ARG A 319 11.18 -21.60 -24.75
C ARG A 319 11.77 -20.49 -23.89
N GLY A 320 11.26 -19.27 -24.07
CA GLY A 320 11.39 -18.18 -23.12
C GLY A 320 10.04 -17.87 -22.48
N TYR A 321 10.00 -16.82 -21.68
CA TYR A 321 8.84 -16.40 -20.91
C TYR A 321 8.60 -14.91 -21.12
N LEU A 322 7.33 -14.52 -21.20
CA LEU A 322 6.89 -13.13 -21.25
C LEU A 322 5.97 -12.85 -20.08
N SER A 323 6.21 -11.74 -19.41
CA SER A 323 5.43 -11.27 -18.26
C SER A 323 4.97 -9.83 -18.50
N PHE A 324 3.73 -9.52 -18.14
CA PHE A 324 3.22 -8.14 -18.16
C PHE A 324 2.12 -7.97 -17.12
N THR A 325 2.35 -7.08 -16.15
CA THR A 325 1.44 -6.86 -15.03
C THR A 325 0.85 -5.46 -14.93
N GLY A 326 1.33 -4.52 -15.75
CA GLY A 326 0.76 -3.17 -15.86
C GLY A 326 -0.52 -3.17 -16.69
N HIS A 327 -1.30 -2.11 -16.58
CA HIS A 327 -2.59 -1.91 -17.28
C HIS A 327 -3.50 -3.14 -17.30
N PRO A 328 -4.16 -3.45 -16.18
CA PRO A 328 -4.98 -4.65 -16.09
C PRO A 328 -6.08 -4.64 -17.18
N GLY A 329 -6.23 -5.76 -17.87
CA GLY A 329 -7.08 -5.91 -19.05
C GLY A 329 -6.44 -5.53 -20.39
N ALA A 330 -5.21 -5.02 -20.41
CA ALA A 330 -4.48 -4.76 -21.65
C ALA A 330 -4.17 -6.05 -22.40
N GLN A 331 -4.38 -6.01 -23.72
CA GLN A 331 -4.19 -7.15 -24.60
C GLN A 331 -2.78 -7.08 -25.22
N VAL A 332 -2.07 -8.20 -25.19
CA VAL A 332 -0.73 -8.34 -25.77
C VAL A 332 -0.82 -9.28 -26.96
N TYR A 333 -0.23 -8.87 -28.07
CA TYR A 333 -0.18 -9.61 -29.33
C TYR A 333 1.27 -9.84 -29.75
N LEU A 334 1.55 -11.00 -30.35
CA LEU A 334 2.88 -11.37 -30.84
C LEU A 334 2.88 -11.53 -32.36
N GLY A 335 3.95 -11.13 -33.02
CA GLY A 335 4.16 -11.34 -34.46
C GLY A 335 3.29 -10.48 -35.38
N ILE A 336 2.59 -9.50 -34.81
CA ILE A 336 1.84 -8.52 -35.59
C ILE A 336 2.80 -7.42 -36.04
N ALA A 337 2.83 -7.16 -37.34
CA ALA A 337 3.74 -6.17 -37.94
C ALA A 337 3.09 -4.79 -38.11
N ASP A 338 1.75 -4.73 -38.24
CA ASP A 338 1.04 -3.50 -38.54
C ASP A 338 -0.38 -3.46 -37.95
N ARG A 339 -1.00 -2.28 -38.06
CA ARG A 339 -2.38 -2.04 -37.59
C ARG A 339 -3.44 -2.76 -38.41
N ALA A 340 -3.16 -3.09 -39.68
CA ALA A 340 -4.14 -3.76 -40.53
C ALA A 340 -4.35 -5.21 -40.07
N GLN A 341 -3.27 -5.87 -39.66
CA GLN A 341 -3.33 -7.19 -39.03
C GLN A 341 -4.06 -7.16 -37.68
N LEU A 342 -3.85 -6.12 -36.86
CA LEU A 342 -4.61 -5.95 -35.61
C LEU A 342 -6.10 -5.71 -35.87
N ALA A 343 -6.45 -4.97 -36.93
CA ALA A 343 -7.84 -4.73 -37.33
C ALA A 343 -8.58 -6.00 -37.77
N ALA A 344 -7.87 -7.08 -38.10
CA ALA A 344 -8.45 -8.40 -38.33
C ALA A 344 -8.90 -9.10 -37.03
N ALA A 345 -8.75 -8.44 -35.87
CA ALA A 345 -9.10 -8.94 -34.55
C ALA A 345 -8.52 -10.34 -34.24
N PRO A 346 -7.18 -10.52 -34.36
CA PRO A 346 -6.56 -11.77 -33.98
C PRO A 346 -6.81 -12.07 -32.49
N GLU A 347 -6.69 -13.33 -32.10
CA GLU A 347 -6.75 -13.67 -30.67
C GLU A 347 -5.53 -13.05 -29.96
N PRO A 348 -5.72 -12.33 -28.83
CA PRO A 348 -4.60 -11.79 -28.09
C PRO A 348 -3.73 -12.94 -27.56
N PHE A 349 -2.41 -12.79 -27.69
CA PHE A 349 -1.48 -13.72 -27.07
C PHE A 349 -1.73 -13.81 -25.57
N ALA A 350 -2.01 -12.69 -24.88
CA ALA A 350 -2.37 -12.69 -23.47
C ALA A 350 -3.14 -11.42 -23.08
N VAL A 351 -3.78 -11.47 -21.91
CA VAL A 351 -4.44 -10.31 -21.28
C VAL A 351 -3.77 -10.06 -19.93
N ALA A 352 -3.36 -8.81 -19.67
CA ALA A 352 -2.72 -8.41 -18.43
C ALA A 352 -3.70 -8.47 -17.23
N PRO A 353 -3.24 -8.77 -16.00
CA PRO A 353 -1.88 -9.19 -15.69
C PRO A 353 -1.65 -10.68 -16.04
N PHE A 354 -0.49 -11.00 -16.63
CA PHE A 354 -0.02 -12.36 -16.81
C PHE A 354 1.46 -12.50 -16.48
N LEU A 355 1.86 -13.68 -16.05
CA LEU A 355 3.21 -13.98 -15.59
C LEU A 355 3.76 -15.18 -16.32
N ARG A 356 4.99 -15.05 -16.81
CA ARG A 356 5.79 -16.11 -17.44
C ARG A 356 5.00 -16.94 -18.44
N LYS A 357 4.25 -16.28 -19.32
CA LYS A 357 3.59 -16.96 -20.42
C LYS A 357 4.66 -17.39 -21.42
N GLU A 358 4.66 -18.67 -21.78
CA GLU A 358 5.68 -19.22 -22.66
C GLU A 358 5.62 -18.58 -24.06
N ILE A 359 6.79 -18.26 -24.59
CA ILE A 359 6.98 -17.78 -25.96
C ILE A 359 8.15 -18.53 -26.60
N SER A 360 8.15 -18.66 -27.94
CA SER A 360 9.26 -19.31 -28.63
C SER A 360 10.54 -18.47 -28.53
N VAL A 361 11.71 -19.10 -28.53
CA VAL A 361 12.99 -18.38 -28.63
C VAL A 361 13.10 -17.70 -29.99
N GLY A 362 13.71 -16.51 -30.03
CA GLY A 362 13.92 -15.74 -31.26
C GLY A 362 13.45 -14.29 -31.17
N ALA A 363 13.28 -13.66 -32.33
CA ALA A 363 12.85 -12.27 -32.44
C ALA A 363 11.32 -12.18 -32.57
N HIS A 364 10.70 -11.36 -31.74
CA HIS A 364 9.25 -11.13 -31.73
C HIS A 364 8.93 -9.64 -31.86
N SER A 365 7.93 -9.29 -32.67
CA SER A 365 7.25 -8.00 -32.52
C SER A 365 6.14 -8.15 -31.48
N VAL A 366 5.99 -7.15 -30.61
CA VAL A 366 4.94 -7.14 -29.59
C VAL A 366 4.08 -5.92 -29.76
N ILE A 367 2.78 -6.11 -29.85
CA ILE A 367 1.81 -5.03 -29.84
C ILE A 367 1.01 -5.10 -28.54
N LEU A 368 0.94 -3.97 -27.84
CA LEU A 368 0.11 -3.80 -26.66
C LEU A 368 -1.05 -2.90 -27.01
N VAL A 369 -2.26 -3.37 -26.71
CA VAL A 369 -3.50 -2.62 -26.79
C VAL A 369 -3.98 -2.40 -25.35
N PRO A 370 -3.73 -1.22 -24.78
CA PRO A 370 -4.26 -0.85 -23.48
C PRO A 370 -5.78 -0.71 -23.60
N GLY A 371 -6.54 -1.66 -23.08
CA GLY A 371 -8.00 -1.60 -23.20
C GLY A 371 -8.68 -2.91 -22.86
N GLY A 372 -9.48 -2.89 -21.79
CA GLY A 372 -10.29 -4.01 -21.30
C GLY A 372 -11.61 -3.59 -20.66
N GLY A 373 -12.17 -2.43 -21.04
CA GLY A 373 -13.52 -2.01 -20.63
C GLY A 373 -13.66 -0.66 -19.92
N ALA A 374 -12.58 0.08 -19.66
CA ALA A 374 -12.67 1.45 -19.15
C ALA A 374 -12.90 2.45 -20.31
N THR A 375 -13.87 3.35 -20.17
CA THR A 375 -14.22 4.39 -21.16
C THR A 375 -13.05 5.33 -21.40
N VAL A 376 -12.33 5.12 -22.51
CA VAL A 376 -11.23 5.99 -22.95
C VAL A 376 -11.82 7.24 -23.60
N SER A 377 -11.66 8.41 -22.98
CA SER A 377 -11.98 9.72 -23.59
C SER A 377 -10.79 10.29 -24.40
N GLY A 378 -10.07 9.43 -25.10
CA GLY A 378 -9.02 9.75 -26.05
C GLY A 378 -9.26 8.97 -27.33
N ASP A 379 -8.49 9.21 -28.39
CA ASP A 379 -8.76 8.74 -29.76
C ASP A 379 -8.93 7.21 -29.93
N GLY A 380 -8.83 6.40 -28.88
CA GLY A 380 -9.05 4.95 -28.90
C GLY A 380 -7.88 4.18 -29.53
N PHE A 381 -6.79 4.88 -29.89
CA PHE A 381 -5.67 4.34 -30.67
C PHE A 381 -4.35 4.33 -29.89
N GLU A 382 -4.36 4.12 -28.57
CA GLU A 382 -3.15 3.97 -27.76
C GLU A 382 -2.45 2.61 -28.01
N VAL A 383 -2.30 2.20 -29.27
CA VAL A 383 -1.57 0.98 -29.63
C VAL A 383 -0.08 1.26 -29.50
N ALA A 384 0.58 0.56 -28.58
CA ALA A 384 2.03 0.60 -28.46
C ALA A 384 2.63 -0.62 -29.16
N ALA A 385 3.69 -0.39 -29.92
CA ALA A 385 4.43 -1.44 -30.61
C ALA A 385 5.87 -1.47 -30.08
N ILE A 386 6.37 -2.67 -29.83
CA ILE A 386 7.77 -2.99 -29.59
C ILE A 386 8.20 -3.80 -30.79
N ASP A 387 8.90 -3.17 -31.74
CA ASP A 387 9.13 -3.75 -33.06
C ASP A 387 9.89 -5.07 -33.02
N ARG A 388 10.80 -5.23 -32.05
CA ARG A 388 11.66 -6.41 -31.93
C ARG A 388 12.14 -6.63 -30.50
N ILE A 389 11.78 -7.77 -29.94
CA ILE A 389 12.31 -8.33 -28.70
C ILE A 389 13.08 -9.59 -29.06
N SER A 390 14.33 -9.72 -28.62
CA SER A 390 15.07 -10.99 -28.71
C SER A 390 14.86 -11.76 -27.43
N VAL A 391 14.50 -13.04 -27.55
CA VAL A 391 14.22 -13.92 -26.42
C VAL A 391 15.14 -15.11 -26.48
N GLU A 392 15.95 -15.29 -25.44
CA GLU A 392 16.87 -16.40 -25.29
C GLU A 392 16.23 -17.62 -24.58
N PRO A 393 16.80 -18.83 -24.74
CA PRO A 393 16.33 -20.02 -24.02
C PRO A 393 16.27 -19.82 -22.50
N GLY A 394 15.09 -20.03 -21.91
CA GLY A 394 14.86 -19.92 -20.47
C GLY A 394 14.75 -18.48 -19.95
N GLU A 395 14.90 -17.48 -20.81
CA GLU A 395 14.85 -16.07 -20.44
C GLU A 395 13.43 -15.63 -20.06
N ASP A 396 13.33 -14.69 -19.12
CA ASP A 396 12.08 -14.05 -18.72
C ASP A 396 12.13 -12.57 -19.10
N ILE A 397 11.34 -12.21 -20.11
CA ILE A 397 11.16 -10.84 -20.54
C ILE A 397 9.96 -10.25 -19.82
N VAL A 398 10.16 -9.11 -19.18
CA VAL A 398 9.08 -8.33 -18.57
C VAL A 398 8.82 -7.11 -19.42
N LEU A 399 7.57 -6.94 -19.84
CA LEU A 399 7.10 -5.69 -20.43
C LEU A 399 6.83 -4.72 -19.28
N THR A 400 7.46 -3.54 -19.31
CA THR A 400 7.22 -2.50 -18.32
C THR A 400 6.80 -1.20 -18.99
N MET A 401 5.96 -0.44 -18.31
CA MET A 401 5.60 0.90 -18.72
C MET A 401 6.69 1.89 -18.31
N VAL A 402 6.95 2.85 -19.20
CA VAL A 402 7.74 4.05 -18.98
C VAL A 402 6.84 5.24 -19.26
N GLY A 403 6.64 6.09 -18.25
CA GLY A 403 5.72 7.22 -18.33
C GLY A 403 4.98 7.49 -17.03
N PRO A 404 3.91 8.31 -17.10
CA PRO A 404 3.16 8.72 -15.93
C PRO A 404 2.37 7.55 -15.34
N THR A 405 2.48 7.36 -14.03
CA THR A 405 1.83 6.28 -13.28
C THR A 405 1.58 6.71 -11.84
N LEU A 406 0.62 6.06 -11.18
CA LEU A 406 0.36 6.18 -9.75
C LEU A 406 0.76 4.90 -8.97
N SER A 407 1.19 3.83 -9.65
CA SER A 407 1.65 2.59 -9.02
C SER A 407 3.06 2.77 -8.45
N PHE A 408 3.22 2.46 -7.16
CA PHE A 408 4.50 2.54 -6.47
C PHE A 408 5.53 1.57 -7.07
N ARG A 409 5.08 0.37 -7.45
CA ARG A 409 5.93 -0.63 -8.11
C ARG A 409 6.41 -0.13 -9.46
N GLU A 410 5.51 0.38 -10.30
CA GLU A 410 5.90 0.87 -11.62
C GLU A 410 6.83 2.08 -11.53
N ILE A 411 6.63 2.98 -10.56
CA ILE A 411 7.57 4.07 -10.28
C ILE A 411 8.95 3.52 -9.91
N ALA A 412 9.02 2.53 -9.01
CA ALA A 412 10.27 1.91 -8.59
C ALA A 412 10.98 1.21 -9.76
N ASP A 413 10.24 0.45 -10.56
CA ASP A 413 10.77 -0.26 -11.73
C ASP A 413 11.32 0.72 -12.76
N GLN A 414 10.57 1.78 -13.11
CA GLN A 414 11.03 2.84 -14.03
C GLN A 414 12.32 3.51 -13.57
N LEU A 415 12.46 3.79 -12.28
CA LEU A 415 13.68 4.39 -11.72
C LEU A 415 14.85 3.40 -11.63
N GLY A 416 14.57 2.10 -11.62
CA GLY A 416 15.54 1.01 -11.64
C GLY A 416 16.04 0.63 -13.04
N LEU A 417 15.37 1.08 -14.10
CA LEU A 417 15.76 0.79 -15.49
C LEU A 417 17.12 1.40 -15.84
N LYS A 418 17.95 0.59 -16.49
CA LYS A 418 19.25 0.97 -17.05
C LYS A 418 19.26 0.69 -18.55
N ASP A 419 19.93 1.56 -19.28
CA ASP A 419 20.22 1.33 -20.71
C ASP A 419 21.34 0.30 -20.91
N GLU A 420 21.69 0.04 -22.17
CA GLU A 420 22.79 -0.84 -22.59
C GLU A 420 24.15 -0.45 -21.96
N ASN A 421 24.33 0.83 -21.63
CA ASN A 421 25.55 1.34 -20.99
C ASN A 421 25.49 1.24 -19.45
N GLY A 422 24.44 0.62 -18.90
CA GLY A 422 24.21 0.52 -17.46
C GLY A 422 23.78 1.84 -16.80
N SER A 423 23.45 2.88 -17.57
CA SER A 423 23.06 4.18 -17.06
C SER A 423 21.55 4.22 -16.75
N ALA A 424 21.21 4.63 -15.52
CA ALA A 424 19.84 4.87 -15.09
C ALA A 424 19.28 6.17 -15.72
N PHE A 425 19.01 6.15 -17.01
CA PHE A 425 18.66 7.33 -17.81
C PHE A 425 17.38 8.01 -17.33
N LEU A 426 16.32 7.26 -17.00
CA LEU A 426 15.07 7.83 -16.46
C LEU A 426 15.28 8.49 -15.11
N ARG A 427 16.09 7.87 -14.25
CA ARG A 427 16.46 8.43 -12.95
C ARG A 427 17.17 9.78 -13.11
N LYS A 428 18.14 9.86 -14.04
CA LYS A 428 18.89 11.08 -14.33
C LYS A 428 18.01 12.16 -14.97
N ASP A 429 17.16 11.78 -15.93
CA ASP A 429 16.24 12.69 -16.60
C ASP A 429 15.26 13.28 -15.58
N LEU A 430 14.58 12.43 -14.81
CA LEU A 430 13.59 12.85 -13.81
C LEU A 430 14.20 13.74 -12.72
N ALA A 431 15.41 13.42 -12.23
CA ALA A 431 16.12 14.26 -11.27
C ALA A 431 16.53 15.63 -11.85
N GLY A 432 16.80 15.69 -13.15
CA GLY A 432 17.12 16.92 -13.88
C GLY A 432 15.90 17.77 -14.24
N LYS A 433 14.68 17.23 -14.17
CA LYS A 433 13.47 17.95 -14.57
C LYS A 433 13.18 19.14 -13.65
N LYS A 434 13.23 20.32 -14.26
CA LYS A 434 12.77 21.57 -13.66
C LYS A 434 11.37 21.89 -14.15
N GLY A 435 10.52 22.32 -13.23
CA GLY A 435 9.19 22.81 -13.50
C GLY A 435 9.17 24.33 -13.64
N TRP A 436 8.00 24.90 -13.41
CA TRP A 436 7.83 26.34 -13.40
C TRP A 436 8.74 27.03 -12.38
N GLY A 437 9.34 28.15 -12.77
CA GLY A 437 10.27 28.90 -11.92
C GLY A 437 11.61 28.20 -11.65
N GLY A 438 11.95 27.14 -12.41
CA GLY A 438 13.22 26.41 -12.25
C GLY A 438 13.26 25.46 -11.06
N VAL A 439 12.14 25.29 -10.34
CA VAL A 439 12.02 24.38 -9.20
C VAL A 439 12.14 22.93 -9.66
N GLN A 440 12.94 22.10 -8.99
CA GLN A 440 13.03 20.68 -9.27
C GLN A 440 11.70 19.98 -8.96
N LEU A 441 11.05 19.38 -9.96
CA LEU A 441 9.70 18.81 -9.81
C LEU A 441 9.67 17.66 -8.80
N VAL A 442 10.66 16.76 -8.86
CA VAL A 442 10.76 15.64 -7.92
C VAL A 442 11.01 16.12 -6.50
N GLY A 443 11.87 17.13 -6.35
CA GLY A 443 12.14 17.75 -5.04
C GLY A 443 10.87 18.34 -4.44
N LEU A 444 10.08 19.09 -5.23
CA LEU A 444 8.80 19.64 -4.80
C LEU A 444 7.80 18.53 -4.42
N SER A 445 7.68 17.49 -5.26
CA SER A 445 6.82 16.34 -4.98
C SER A 445 7.20 15.62 -3.66
N CYS A 446 8.49 15.36 -3.44
CA CYS A 446 9.00 14.79 -2.19
C CYS A 446 8.65 15.66 -0.96
N LEU A 447 8.81 16.97 -1.07
CA LEU A 447 8.46 17.92 0.01
C LEU A 447 6.96 17.89 0.31
N LEU A 448 6.12 17.85 -0.73
CA LEU A 448 4.66 17.72 -0.58
C LEU A 448 4.29 16.38 0.07
N PHE A 449 4.87 15.26 -0.37
CA PHE A 449 4.62 13.96 0.28
C PHE A 449 5.04 13.94 1.75
N MET A 450 6.20 14.52 2.10
CA MET A 450 6.60 14.63 3.50
C MET A 450 5.65 15.53 4.30
N LEU A 451 5.27 16.69 3.76
CA LEU A 451 4.34 17.60 4.43
C LEU A 451 2.99 16.91 4.66
N GLY A 452 2.46 16.23 3.65
CA GLY A 452 1.21 15.49 3.77
C GLY A 452 1.29 14.31 4.74
N ALA A 453 2.38 13.55 4.72
CA ALA A 453 2.65 12.49 5.71
C ALA A 453 2.79 13.06 7.14
N ALA A 454 3.42 14.23 7.30
CA ALA A 454 3.54 14.92 8.57
C ALA A 454 2.16 15.38 9.07
N LEU A 455 1.35 16.03 8.23
CA LEU A 455 -0.01 16.47 8.55
C LEU A 455 -0.89 15.31 9.00
N LYS A 456 -0.82 14.16 8.31
CA LYS A 456 -1.51 12.94 8.74
C LYS A 456 -1.03 12.45 10.10
N SER A 457 0.27 12.49 10.34
CA SER A 457 0.84 12.03 11.61
C SER A 457 0.54 13.00 12.78
N LEU A 458 0.36 14.30 12.50
CA LEU A 458 0.09 15.37 13.48
C LEU A 458 -1.25 15.24 14.19
N GLN A 459 -2.17 14.39 13.70
CA GLN A 459 -3.41 14.03 14.39
C GLN A 459 -3.17 13.65 15.85
N SER A 460 -2.04 13.00 16.12
CA SER A 460 -1.66 12.59 17.46
C SER A 460 -1.32 13.73 18.40
N GLY A 461 -0.74 14.81 17.89
CA GLY A 461 -0.45 16.02 18.67
C GLY A 461 -1.67 16.90 18.86
N LEU A 462 -2.45 17.11 17.79
CA LEU A 462 -3.56 18.06 17.75
C LEU A 462 -4.80 17.61 18.54
N ALA A 463 -4.96 16.31 18.75
CA ALA A 463 -6.07 15.79 19.52
C ALA A 463 -5.92 15.97 21.05
N GLY A 464 -4.91 16.72 21.52
CA GLY A 464 -4.85 17.22 22.90
C GLY A 464 -4.55 16.17 23.97
N TRP A 465 -3.94 15.04 23.59
CA TRP A 465 -3.89 13.81 24.40
C TRP A 465 -3.12 13.85 25.73
N SER A 466 -2.41 14.92 26.09
CA SER A 466 -1.60 14.90 27.34
C SER A 466 -2.35 15.20 28.62
N SER A 467 -3.52 15.82 28.57
CA SER A 467 -4.07 16.46 29.77
C SER A 467 -4.95 15.55 30.63
N THR A 468 -5.24 14.31 30.21
CA THR A 468 -6.08 13.41 31.01
C THR A 468 -5.28 12.21 31.51
N ARG A 469 -5.07 12.13 32.84
CA ARG A 469 -4.70 10.89 33.55
C ARG A 469 -5.74 9.84 33.12
N GLY A 470 -5.33 8.85 32.32
CA GLY A 470 -6.25 7.87 31.72
C GLY A 470 -6.46 8.04 30.21
N THR A 471 -5.43 8.46 29.47
CA THR A 471 -5.49 8.50 28.00
C THR A 471 -6.00 7.16 27.46
N PRO A 472 -7.20 7.11 26.86
CA PRO A 472 -7.83 5.84 26.53
C PRO A 472 -6.98 5.15 25.46
N MET A 473 -6.84 3.83 25.56
CA MET A 473 -6.14 2.98 24.57
C MET A 473 -6.55 3.32 23.12
N ALA A 474 -7.79 3.74 22.91
CA ALA A 474 -8.32 4.27 21.65
C ALA A 474 -7.52 5.46 21.06
N ALA A 475 -7.03 6.39 21.90
CA ALA A 475 -6.23 7.52 21.44
C ALA A 475 -4.87 7.07 20.90
N TRP A 476 -4.22 6.11 21.58
CA TRP A 476 -2.96 5.51 21.09
C TRP A 476 -3.15 4.75 19.79
N VAL A 477 -4.24 3.99 19.68
CA VAL A 477 -4.59 3.27 18.46
C VAL A 477 -4.80 4.24 17.30
N GLY A 478 -5.52 5.34 17.54
CA GLY A 478 -5.68 6.42 16.57
C GLY A 478 -4.37 7.08 16.15
N ALA A 479 -3.45 7.28 17.09
CA ALA A 479 -2.11 7.83 16.84
C ALA A 479 -1.32 6.99 15.86
N ILE A 480 -1.25 5.71 16.18
CA ILE A 480 -0.44 4.75 15.46
C ILE A 480 -1.05 4.57 14.07
N ALA A 481 -2.37 4.48 13.98
CA ALA A 481 -3.10 4.45 12.72
C ALA A 481 -2.79 5.68 11.84
N ALA A 482 -2.89 6.89 12.39
CA ALA A 482 -2.64 8.13 11.66
C ALA A 482 -1.20 8.22 11.10
N ALA A 483 -0.21 7.91 11.94
CA ALA A 483 1.20 7.94 11.55
C ALA A 483 1.54 6.81 10.57
N TYR A 484 0.88 5.66 10.71
CA TYR A 484 1.11 4.48 9.90
C TYR A 484 0.96 4.74 8.40
N ALA A 485 -0.11 5.41 7.97
CA ALA A 485 -0.31 5.72 6.55
C ALA A 485 0.78 6.66 5.98
N GLY A 486 1.21 7.66 6.75
CA GLY A 486 2.30 8.55 6.35
C GLY A 486 3.65 7.83 6.23
N VAL A 487 3.94 6.93 7.17
CA VAL A 487 5.18 6.12 7.17
C VAL A 487 5.19 5.16 5.98
N VAL A 488 4.09 4.44 5.72
CA VAL A 488 3.99 3.51 4.58
C VAL A 488 4.15 4.25 3.26
N LEU A 489 3.55 5.43 3.10
CA LEU A 489 3.74 6.27 1.91
C LEU A 489 5.22 6.55 1.66
N VAL A 490 5.96 7.00 2.68
CA VAL A 490 7.39 7.32 2.53
C VAL A 490 8.22 6.08 2.18
N LEU A 491 7.89 4.93 2.79
CA LEU A 491 8.55 3.66 2.47
C LEU A 491 8.27 3.21 1.03
N ARG A 492 7.03 3.34 0.56
CA ARG A 492 6.62 2.99 -0.81
C ARG A 492 7.22 3.93 -1.86
N LEU A 493 7.52 5.17 -1.50
CA LEU A 493 8.15 6.18 -2.36
C LEU A 493 9.66 6.33 -2.15
N GLU A 494 10.32 5.39 -1.47
CA GLU A 494 11.76 5.44 -1.23
C GLU A 494 12.59 5.72 -2.51
N PRO A 495 12.31 5.08 -3.67
CA PRO A 495 13.05 5.35 -4.90
C PRO A 495 12.92 6.80 -5.39
N VAL A 496 11.78 7.45 -5.12
CA VAL A 496 11.53 8.86 -5.47
C VAL A 496 12.27 9.77 -4.49
N PHE A 497 12.22 9.47 -3.18
CA PHE A 497 12.95 10.21 -2.16
C PHE A 497 14.47 10.16 -2.37
N ALA A 498 14.99 9.07 -2.95
CA ALA A 498 16.40 8.94 -3.34
C ALA A 498 16.83 9.87 -4.49
N LEU A 499 15.90 10.60 -5.12
CA LEU A 499 16.15 11.65 -6.11
C LEU A 499 15.98 13.05 -5.55
N GLY A 500 15.19 13.18 -4.48
CA GLY A 500 14.88 14.45 -3.87
C GLY A 500 16.03 14.99 -3.01
N PRO A 501 15.86 16.22 -2.47
CA PRO A 501 16.87 16.87 -1.62
C PRO A 501 17.13 16.12 -0.30
N VAL A 502 16.22 15.24 0.09
CA VAL A 502 16.32 14.42 1.31
C VAL A 502 17.28 13.23 1.10
N GLY A 503 17.51 12.82 -0.14
CA GLY A 503 18.48 11.79 -0.53
C GLY A 503 18.10 10.35 -0.16
N SER A 504 17.16 10.11 0.76
CA SER A 504 16.63 8.78 1.07
C SER A 504 15.28 8.81 1.79
N GLY A 505 14.52 7.72 1.68
CA GLY A 505 13.31 7.52 2.50
C GLY A 505 13.61 7.43 4.00
N ALA A 506 14.76 6.89 4.40
CA ALA A 506 15.17 6.82 5.81
C ALA A 506 15.37 8.21 6.42
N ALA A 507 16.02 9.13 5.69
CA ALA A 507 16.15 10.52 6.11
C ALA A 507 14.77 11.21 6.17
N ALA A 508 13.87 10.94 5.23
CA ALA A 508 12.50 11.46 5.28
C ALA A 508 11.74 10.96 6.53
N LEU A 509 11.86 9.67 6.87
CA LEU A 509 11.27 9.12 8.09
C LEU A 509 11.87 9.72 9.36
N ALA A 510 13.19 9.93 9.41
CA ALA A 510 13.84 10.59 10.53
C ALA A 510 13.30 12.02 10.70
N LEU A 511 13.16 12.77 9.61
CA LEU A 511 12.59 14.12 9.61
C LEU A 511 11.11 14.12 10.06
N LEU A 512 10.34 13.12 9.66
CA LEU A 512 8.96 12.93 10.13
C LEU A 512 8.89 12.62 11.63
N GLY A 513 9.88 11.91 12.18
CA GLY A 513 9.95 11.55 13.60
C GLY A 513 10.35 12.69 14.52
N LEU A 514 11.15 13.65 14.04
CA LEU A 514 11.69 14.76 14.86
C LEU A 514 10.61 15.58 15.60
N PRO A 515 9.51 16.02 14.95
CA PRO A 515 8.43 16.73 15.64
C PRO A 515 7.79 15.90 16.76
N PHE A 516 7.61 14.59 16.56
CA PHE A 516 7.03 13.71 17.58
C PHE A 516 7.95 13.55 18.77
N MET A 517 9.24 13.33 18.54
CA MET A 517 10.23 13.24 19.61
C MET A 517 10.33 14.56 20.37
N GLY A 518 10.39 15.70 19.67
CA GLY A 518 10.42 17.03 20.29
C GLY A 518 9.19 17.33 21.13
N PHE A 519 8.00 16.95 20.65
CA PHE A 519 6.75 17.10 21.38
C PHE A 519 6.65 16.16 22.60
N ALA A 520 7.06 14.90 22.44
CA ALA A 520 7.09 13.95 23.54
C ALA A 520 8.08 14.39 24.64
N LEU A 521 9.26 14.85 24.24
CA LEU A 521 10.30 15.35 25.13
C LEU A 521 9.86 16.63 25.86
N SER A 522 9.33 17.63 25.14
CA SER A 522 8.86 18.88 25.76
C SER A 522 7.77 18.61 26.79
N ARG A 523 6.87 17.66 26.53
CA ARG A 523 5.87 17.24 27.51
C ARG A 523 6.43 16.47 28.69
N ALA A 524 7.39 15.58 28.46
CA ALA A 524 8.06 14.88 29.55
C ALA A 524 8.76 15.87 30.49
N LEU A 525 9.37 16.93 29.93
CA LEU A 525 9.99 18.01 30.69
C LEU A 525 8.96 18.85 31.46
N LEU A 526 7.86 19.24 30.84
CA LEU A 526 6.78 19.99 31.52
C LEU A 526 6.17 19.21 32.69
N ARG A 527 5.93 17.90 32.52
CA ARG A 527 5.44 17.04 33.61
C ARG A 527 6.43 16.93 34.76
N LYS A 528 7.73 16.83 34.47
CA LYS A 528 8.77 16.85 35.50
C LYS A 528 8.80 18.19 36.23
N ALA A 529 8.65 19.31 35.52
CA ALA A 529 8.61 20.64 36.14
C ALA A 529 7.38 20.83 37.05
N GLU A 530 6.20 20.34 36.64
CA GLU A 530 4.99 20.37 37.48
C GLU A 530 5.12 19.51 38.74
N ALA A 531 5.79 18.35 38.65
CA ALA A 531 6.01 17.46 39.79
C ALA A 531 7.00 18.02 40.83
N VAL A 532 7.83 19.00 40.45
CA VAL A 532 8.85 19.61 41.33
C VAL A 532 8.31 20.86 42.05
N LYS A 533 7.08 21.31 41.79
CA LYS A 533 6.50 22.41 42.57
C LYS A 533 6.44 22.01 44.06
N PRO A 534 7.23 22.67 44.93
CA PRO A 534 7.30 22.29 46.33
C PRO A 534 5.93 22.44 46.98
N VAL A 535 5.63 21.54 47.92
CA VAL A 535 4.44 21.64 48.78
C VAL A 535 4.64 22.85 49.69
N GLU A 536 4.34 24.03 49.17
CA GLU A 536 4.29 25.25 49.98
C GLU A 536 3.02 25.18 50.84
N GLY A 537 3.21 25.06 52.15
CA GLY A 537 2.15 25.32 53.13
C GLY A 537 1.58 24.08 53.83
N GLY A 538 2.39 23.44 54.67
CA GLY A 538 1.95 22.50 55.70
C GLY A 538 2.59 22.83 57.05
N ALA A 539 2.59 24.10 57.43
CA ALA A 539 2.90 24.55 58.78
C ALA A 539 1.90 25.64 59.18
N SER A 540 0.79 25.20 59.77
CA SER A 540 -0.08 26.00 60.64
C SER A 540 -0.41 25.18 61.86
#